data_AF-A0A9W8LB26-F1
#
_entry.id   AF-A0A9W8LB26-F1
#
_cell.length_a   1.000
_cell.length_b   1.000
_cell.length_c   1.000
_cell.angle_alpha   90.00
_cell.angle_beta   90.00
_cell.angle_gamma   90.00
#
_symmetry.space_group_name_H-M   'P 1'
#
loop_
_entity.id
_entity.type
_entity.pdbx_description
1 polymer ?
#
loop_
_entity_poly.entity_id
_entity_poly.type
_entity_poly.pdbx_seq_one_letter_code
_entity_poly.pdbx_strand_id
1 'polypeptide(L)'
;AFDEFYGQVSRDEEKYRTQITALEKISRYKQAIGDELNAYSDTLHVPNMPSEGSQRSTKFHVLSRAKRALRSNLNELSMSFSDASLLDRSQGEVMKTMSAEYLRRLYDVVISMKLMMERVRLMDRSRDTQRIKERNDANIKAVAQLAGELSSASAAGPVDRGGIERLERMIKEDTTELGKLEHEQRCIGVRFYQELARYKCYESFLQTHYHRFVEEQIKHHTLALNAWKQALVTADDLPTNPLHFIS
;
A
#
# COMPACT_ATOMS: atom_id res chain seq x y z
N ALA A 1 15.52 -7.17 -21.76
CA ALA A 1 15.48 -5.77 -21.27
C ALA A 1 14.07 -5.33 -20.85
N PHE A 2 13.13 -5.05 -21.77
CA PHE A 2 11.79 -4.55 -21.38
C PHE A 2 10.96 -5.59 -20.63
N ASP A 3 10.86 -6.82 -21.14
CA ASP A 3 10.07 -7.89 -20.51
C ASP A 3 10.64 -8.31 -19.13
N GLU A 4 11.96 -8.29 -18.98
CA GLU A 4 12.63 -8.54 -17.69
C GLU A 4 12.26 -7.45 -16.68
N PHE A 5 12.28 -6.19 -17.10
CA PHE A 5 11.89 -5.07 -16.25
C PHE A 5 10.39 -5.10 -15.92
N TYR A 6 9.53 -5.47 -16.88
CA TYR A 6 8.10 -5.67 -16.64
C TYR A 6 7.85 -6.78 -15.61
N GLY A 7 8.61 -7.89 -15.73
CA GLY A 7 8.60 -8.98 -14.75
C GLY A 7 9.04 -8.51 -13.36
N GLN A 8 10.03 -7.62 -13.28
CA GLN A 8 10.44 -7.02 -12.01
C GLN A 8 9.33 -6.17 -11.38
N VAL A 9 8.74 -5.25 -12.14
CA VAL A 9 7.64 -4.38 -11.65
C VAL A 9 6.44 -5.22 -11.18
N SER A 10 6.13 -6.31 -11.90
CA SER A 10 5.05 -7.23 -11.51
C SER A 10 5.34 -7.99 -10.21
N ARG A 11 6.61 -8.37 -9.96
CA ARG A 11 7.01 -8.96 -8.68
C ARG A 11 6.91 -7.98 -7.53
N ASP A 12 7.28 -6.71 -7.76
CA ASP A 12 7.18 -5.67 -6.74
C ASP A 12 5.73 -5.37 -6.36
N GLU A 13 4.83 -5.35 -7.35
CA GLU A 13 3.38 -5.23 -7.10
C GLU A 13 2.89 -6.32 -6.16
N GLU A 14 3.19 -7.58 -6.49
CA GLU A 14 2.78 -8.73 -5.69
C GLU A 14 3.35 -8.66 -4.26
N LYS A 15 4.63 -8.29 -4.15
CA LYS A 15 5.31 -8.11 -2.88
C LYS A 15 4.61 -7.08 -2.01
N TYR A 16 4.35 -5.87 -2.52
CA TYR A 16 3.72 -4.81 -1.72
C TYR A 16 2.26 -5.13 -1.39
N ARG A 17 1.52 -5.74 -2.33
CA ARG A 17 0.14 -6.20 -2.08
C ARG A 17 0.09 -7.20 -0.93
N THR A 18 1.00 -8.17 -0.91
CA THR A 18 1.11 -9.17 0.15
C THR A 18 1.49 -8.52 1.48
N GLN A 19 2.44 -7.57 1.48
CA GLN A 19 2.84 -6.85 2.69
C GLN A 19 1.71 -6.01 3.29
N ILE A 20 0.96 -5.28 2.47
CA ILE A 20 -0.22 -4.50 2.91
C ILE A 20 -1.22 -5.43 3.59
N THR A 21 -1.56 -6.55 2.93
CA THR A 21 -2.51 -7.53 3.46
C THR A 21 -2.03 -8.14 4.78
N ALA A 22 -0.74 -8.45 4.87
CA ALA A 22 -0.14 -9.00 6.08
C ALA A 22 -0.22 -7.99 7.25
N LEU A 23 0.10 -6.72 7.03
CA LEU A 23 0.01 -5.69 8.07
C LEU A 23 -1.43 -5.43 8.52
N GLU A 24 -2.40 -5.43 7.60
CA GLU A 24 -3.82 -5.33 7.95
C GLU A 24 -4.30 -6.53 8.78
N LYS A 25 -3.74 -7.73 8.53
CA LYS A 25 -3.99 -8.92 9.34
C LYS A 25 -3.36 -8.80 10.73
N ILE A 26 -2.10 -8.35 10.83
CA ILE A 26 -1.43 -8.16 12.12
C ILE A 26 -2.13 -7.09 12.95
N SER A 27 -2.53 -5.98 12.33
CA SER A 27 -3.31 -4.91 13.00
C SER A 27 -4.60 -5.46 13.63
N ARG A 28 -5.36 -6.28 12.90
CA ARG A 28 -6.55 -6.96 13.44
C ARG A 28 -6.23 -7.90 14.60
N TYR A 29 -5.15 -8.66 14.52
CA TYR A 29 -4.74 -9.52 15.62
C TYR A 29 -4.32 -8.73 16.86
N LYS A 30 -3.65 -7.59 16.69
CA LYS A 30 -3.32 -6.69 17.80
C LYS A 30 -4.56 -6.12 18.48
N GLN A 31 -5.59 -5.75 17.72
CA GLN A 31 -6.88 -5.36 18.30
C GLN A 31 -7.51 -6.50 19.10
N ALA A 32 -7.57 -7.72 18.54
CA ALA A 32 -8.12 -8.89 19.22
C ALA A 32 -7.37 -9.25 20.51
N ILE A 33 -6.03 -9.20 20.50
CA ILE A 33 -5.22 -9.40 21.72
C ILE A 33 -5.58 -8.35 22.78
N GLY A 34 -5.71 -7.09 22.39
CA GLY A 34 -6.15 -6.03 23.31
C GLY A 34 -7.56 -6.25 23.86
N ASP A 35 -8.49 -6.76 23.06
CA ASP A 35 -9.83 -7.14 23.52
C ASP A 35 -9.78 -8.24 24.59
N GLU A 36 -8.99 -9.29 24.37
CA GLU A 36 -8.81 -10.37 25.35
C GLU A 36 -8.16 -9.88 26.64
N LEU A 37 -7.12 -9.05 26.55
CA LEU A 37 -6.47 -8.44 27.73
C LEU A 37 -7.45 -7.58 28.53
N ASN A 38 -8.32 -6.83 27.86
CA ASN A 38 -9.37 -6.07 28.53
C ASN A 38 -10.37 -6.97 29.25
N ALA A 39 -10.75 -8.10 28.66
CA ALA A 39 -11.64 -9.06 29.31
C ALA A 39 -11.01 -9.67 30.58
N TYR A 40 -9.71 -9.94 30.57
CA TYR A 40 -8.98 -10.33 31.79
C TYR A 40 -8.99 -9.20 32.84
N SER A 41 -8.75 -7.96 32.42
CA SER A 41 -8.85 -6.78 33.31
C SER A 41 -10.20 -6.70 34.01
N ASP A 42 -11.30 -6.86 33.26
CA ASP A 42 -12.67 -6.79 33.78
C ASP A 42 -12.96 -7.93 34.77
N THR A 43 -12.40 -9.11 34.54
CA THR A 43 -12.54 -10.27 35.43
C THR A 43 -11.82 -10.07 36.76
N LEU A 44 -10.68 -9.38 36.74
CA LEU A 44 -9.86 -9.11 37.92
C LEU A 44 -10.33 -7.87 38.70
N HIS A 45 -11.10 -7.00 38.06
CA HIS A 45 -11.61 -5.78 38.68
C HIS A 45 -12.55 -6.12 39.83
N VAL A 46 -12.19 -5.69 41.05
CA VAL A 46 -13.09 -5.81 42.20
C VAL A 46 -14.06 -4.62 42.15
N PRO A 47 -15.38 -4.85 41.97
CA PRO A 47 -16.33 -3.74 41.88
C PRO A 47 -16.24 -2.87 43.14
N ASN A 48 -16.20 -1.54 42.93
CA ASN A 48 -16.43 -0.57 43.98
C ASN A 48 -17.88 -0.68 44.44
N MET A 49 -18.18 -1.65 45.30
CA MET A 49 -19.45 -1.69 46.03
C MET A 49 -19.47 -0.44 46.93
N PRO A 50 -20.50 0.42 46.84
CA PRO A 50 -20.67 1.48 47.82
C PRO A 50 -20.69 0.82 49.20
N SER A 51 -19.92 1.37 50.13
CA SER A 51 -19.92 0.96 51.54
C SER A 51 -21.38 0.93 51.97
N GLU A 52 -21.95 -0.26 52.19
CA GLU A 52 -23.33 -0.38 52.62
C GLU A 52 -23.54 0.51 53.84
N GLY A 53 -24.43 1.48 53.69
CA GLY A 53 -24.69 2.49 54.71
C GLY A 53 -25.05 1.81 56.02
N SER A 54 -24.22 2.06 57.04
CA SER A 54 -24.56 2.07 58.47
C SER A 54 -25.80 1.24 58.86
N GLN A 55 -25.70 -0.09 58.79
CA GLN A 55 -26.53 -0.95 59.62
C GLN A 55 -25.63 -1.62 60.65
N ARG A 56 -25.93 -1.31 61.92
CA ARG A 56 -25.31 -1.85 63.12
C ARG A 56 -25.32 -3.39 63.07
N SER A 57 -24.23 -3.99 62.61
CA SER A 57 -23.93 -5.41 62.84
C SER A 57 -22.53 -5.53 63.40
N THR A 58 -22.50 -5.91 64.68
CA THR A 58 -21.33 -6.15 65.51
C THR A 58 -20.48 -7.32 65.00
N LYS A 59 -19.18 -7.06 64.80
CA LYS A 59 -18.02 -7.99 64.88
C LYS A 59 -17.75 -9.05 63.80
N PHE A 60 -18.44 -9.12 62.65
CA PHE A 60 -18.21 -10.23 61.69
C PHE A 60 -17.57 -9.91 60.33
N HIS A 61 -17.20 -8.66 60.01
CA HIS A 61 -16.65 -8.34 58.68
C HIS A 61 -15.42 -7.41 58.67
N VAL A 62 -14.49 -7.57 59.63
CA VAL A 62 -13.17 -6.95 59.45
C VAL A 62 -12.39 -7.82 58.44
N LEU A 63 -12.18 -7.31 57.23
CA LEU A 63 -11.39 -8.00 56.22
C LEU A 63 -9.98 -8.29 56.79
N SER A 64 -9.57 -9.57 56.75
CA SER A 64 -8.20 -9.95 57.12
C SER A 64 -7.18 -9.15 56.30
N ARG A 65 -5.97 -8.97 56.83
CA ARG A 65 -4.88 -8.27 56.11
C ARG A 65 -4.63 -8.93 54.74
N ALA A 66 -4.69 -10.25 54.66
CA ALA A 66 -4.53 -10.99 53.40
C ALA A 66 -5.67 -10.73 52.42
N LYS A 67 -6.92 -10.60 52.88
CA LYS A 67 -8.05 -10.27 51.99
C LYS A 67 -7.97 -8.84 51.44
N ARG A 68 -7.42 -7.89 52.21
CA ARG A 68 -7.12 -6.53 51.71
C ARG A 68 -5.97 -6.52 50.72
N ALA A 69 -4.88 -7.22 51.01
CA ALA A 69 -3.74 -7.37 50.11
C ALA A 69 -4.16 -8.02 48.78
N LEU A 70 -4.93 -9.12 48.84
CA LEU A 70 -5.48 -9.78 47.66
C LEU A 70 -6.28 -8.82 46.78
N ARG A 71 -7.23 -8.06 47.36
CA ARG A 71 -8.03 -7.09 46.59
C ARG A 71 -7.18 -5.99 45.97
N SER A 72 -6.17 -5.51 46.69
CA SER A 72 -5.25 -4.49 46.18
C SER A 72 -4.47 -5.01 44.98
N ASN A 73 -3.86 -6.19 45.09
CA ASN A 73 -3.05 -6.78 44.03
C ASN A 73 -3.90 -7.20 42.83
N LEU A 74 -5.12 -7.71 43.03
CA LEU A 74 -6.04 -8.00 41.92
C LEU A 74 -6.45 -6.74 41.14
N ASN A 75 -6.69 -5.62 41.85
CA ASN A 75 -6.95 -4.34 41.19
C ASN A 75 -5.73 -3.81 40.43
N GLU A 76 -4.52 -3.97 40.99
CA GLU A 76 -3.28 -3.58 40.32
C GLU A 76 -2.98 -4.45 39.08
N LEU A 77 -3.26 -5.75 39.16
CA LEU A 77 -3.22 -6.65 38.00
C LEU A 77 -4.26 -6.25 36.96
N SER A 78 -5.49 -5.95 37.37
CA SER A 78 -6.55 -5.43 36.49
C SER A 78 -6.08 -4.20 35.72
N MET A 79 -5.50 -3.20 36.41
CA MET A 79 -4.92 -2.03 35.75
C MET A 79 -3.78 -2.40 34.78
N SER A 80 -2.90 -3.32 35.16
CA SER A 80 -1.80 -3.77 34.29
C SER A 80 -2.31 -4.44 33.01
N PHE A 81 -3.36 -5.26 33.09
CA PHE A 81 -4.02 -5.86 31.92
C PHE A 81 -4.72 -4.81 31.04
N SER A 82 -5.35 -3.80 31.65
CA SER A 82 -5.93 -2.66 30.93
C SER A 82 -4.87 -1.86 30.18
N ASP A 83 -3.72 -1.58 30.80
CA ASP A 83 -2.61 -0.85 30.16
C ASP A 83 -1.99 -1.66 29.01
N ALA A 84 -1.80 -2.97 29.21
CA ALA A 84 -1.33 -3.88 28.16
C ALA A 84 -2.32 -3.95 26.98
N SER A 85 -3.63 -3.98 27.26
CA SER A 85 -4.70 -3.89 26.25
C SER A 85 -4.55 -2.62 25.41
N LEU A 86 -4.45 -1.45 26.04
CA LEU A 86 -4.29 -0.17 25.35
C LEU A 86 -3.01 -0.14 24.50
N LEU A 87 -1.92 -0.69 25.01
CA LEU A 87 -0.64 -0.77 24.30
C LEU A 87 -0.74 -1.62 23.02
N ASP A 88 -1.40 -2.78 23.09
CA ASP A 88 -1.60 -3.67 21.93
C ASP A 88 -2.54 -3.05 20.89
N ARG A 89 -3.66 -2.44 21.33
CA ARG A 89 -4.58 -1.74 20.41
C ARG A 89 -3.90 -0.55 19.73
N SER A 90 -3.13 0.24 20.48
CA SER A 90 -2.34 1.36 19.96
C SER A 90 -1.38 0.90 18.87
N GLN A 91 -0.67 -0.22 19.09
CA GLN A 91 0.23 -0.78 18.09
C GLN A 91 -0.51 -1.24 16.83
N GLY A 92 -1.72 -1.80 16.99
CA GLY A 92 -2.60 -2.12 15.87
C GLY A 92 -2.90 -0.90 14.98
N GLU A 93 -3.18 0.26 15.58
CA GLU A 93 -3.42 1.51 14.84
C GLU A 93 -2.15 2.10 14.21
N VAL A 94 -1.00 2.01 14.90
CA VAL A 94 0.30 2.38 14.32
C VAL A 94 0.57 1.56 13.06
N MET A 95 0.42 0.23 13.12
CA MET A 95 0.63 -0.66 11.96
C MET A 95 -0.32 -0.34 10.80
N LYS A 96 -1.59 -0.03 11.10
CA LYS A 96 -2.58 0.36 10.10
C LYS A 96 -2.21 1.68 9.43
N THR A 97 -1.78 2.67 10.21
CA THR A 97 -1.33 3.98 9.71
C THR A 97 -0.09 3.81 8.84
N MET A 98 0.88 3.00 9.27
CA MET A 98 2.08 2.71 8.50
C MET A 98 1.78 2.01 7.16
N SER A 99 0.84 1.07 7.15
CA SER A 99 0.35 0.43 5.92
C SER A 99 -0.32 1.44 4.98
N ALA A 100 -1.25 2.25 5.52
CA ALA A 100 -2.05 3.20 4.74
C ALA A 100 -1.24 4.38 4.18
N GLU A 101 -0.32 4.95 4.97
CA GLU A 101 0.41 6.16 4.58
C GLU A 101 1.63 5.87 3.72
N TYR A 102 2.30 4.74 3.92
CA TYR A 102 3.61 4.49 3.31
C TYR A 102 3.54 3.35 2.29
N LEU A 103 3.12 2.15 2.68
CA LEU A 103 3.12 1.01 1.77
C LEU A 103 2.13 1.15 0.62
N ARG A 104 0.94 1.72 0.86
CA ARG A 104 0.00 2.00 -0.24
C ARG A 104 0.56 3.02 -1.23
N ARG A 105 1.26 4.06 -0.77
CA ARG A 105 1.91 5.01 -1.69
C ARG A 105 2.99 4.34 -2.54
N LEU A 106 3.77 3.43 -1.96
CA LEU A 106 4.77 2.66 -2.69
C LEU A 106 4.10 1.74 -3.73
N TYR A 107 3.01 1.08 -3.32
CA TYR A 107 2.18 0.27 -4.21
C TYR A 107 1.61 1.09 -5.37
N ASP A 108 1.11 2.30 -5.13
CA ASP A 108 0.55 3.18 -6.16
C ASP A 108 1.60 3.57 -7.22
N VAL A 109 2.85 3.83 -6.81
CA VAL A 109 3.96 4.11 -7.74
C VAL A 109 4.25 2.88 -8.62
N VAL A 110 4.30 1.69 -8.02
CA VAL A 110 4.54 0.43 -8.74
C VAL A 110 3.42 0.14 -9.73
N ILE A 111 2.16 0.28 -9.31
CA ILE A 111 0.99 0.12 -10.18
C ILE A 111 1.00 1.14 -11.32
N SER A 112 1.30 2.40 -11.02
CA SER A 112 1.39 3.46 -12.05
C SER A 112 2.44 3.11 -13.11
N MET A 113 3.60 2.60 -12.68
CA MET A 113 4.63 2.15 -13.60
C MET A 113 4.19 0.94 -14.42
N LYS A 114 3.55 -0.06 -13.80
CA LYS A 114 3.01 -1.24 -14.49
C LYS A 114 2.01 -0.84 -15.57
N LEU A 115 1.03 0.01 -15.24
CA LEU A 115 0.03 0.51 -16.19
C LEU A 115 0.67 1.30 -17.33
N MET A 116 1.74 2.06 -17.03
CA MET A 116 2.49 2.78 -18.06
C MET A 116 3.22 1.82 -19.00
N MET A 117 3.81 0.75 -18.47
CA MET A 117 4.42 -0.31 -19.29
C MET A 117 3.40 -1.06 -20.14
N GLU A 118 2.23 -1.38 -19.60
CA GLU A 118 1.12 -1.98 -20.35
C GLU A 118 0.67 -1.07 -21.49
N ARG A 119 0.55 0.24 -21.23
CA ARG A 119 0.24 1.22 -22.27
C ARG A 119 1.32 1.26 -23.36
N VAL A 120 2.61 1.27 -23.00
CA VAL A 120 3.70 1.20 -23.98
C VAL A 120 3.59 -0.06 -24.84
N ARG A 121 3.27 -1.21 -24.22
CA ARG A 121 3.10 -2.49 -24.92
C ARG A 121 1.90 -2.50 -25.88
N LEU A 122 0.77 -1.93 -25.46
CA LEU A 122 -0.45 -1.82 -26.27
C LEU A 122 -0.33 -0.78 -27.39
N MET A 123 0.50 0.24 -27.19
CA MET A 123 0.71 1.35 -28.12
C MET A 123 1.88 1.13 -29.07
N ASP A 124 2.49 -0.06 -29.07
CA ASP A 124 3.46 -0.45 -30.09
C ASP A 124 2.76 -0.65 -31.44
N ARG A 125 2.38 0.48 -32.06
CA ARG A 125 1.84 0.59 -33.41
C ARG A 125 2.94 0.69 -34.45
N SER A 126 4.17 0.26 -34.13
CA SER A 126 5.30 0.31 -35.06
C SER A 126 4.95 -0.29 -36.42
N ARG A 127 4.19 -1.39 -36.45
CA ARG A 127 3.71 -2.03 -37.69
C ARG A 127 2.71 -1.18 -38.46
N ASP A 128 1.78 -0.52 -37.80
CA ASP A 128 0.77 0.33 -38.46
C ASP A 128 1.41 1.64 -38.95
N THR A 129 2.28 2.25 -38.13
CA THR A 129 3.10 3.40 -38.54
C THR A 129 3.96 3.05 -39.75
N GLN A 130 4.59 1.87 -39.77
CA GLN A 130 5.40 1.42 -40.89
C GLN A 130 4.55 1.20 -42.16
N ARG A 131 3.38 0.58 -42.03
CA ARG A 131 2.45 0.40 -43.16
C ARG A 131 1.98 1.73 -43.75
N ILE A 132 1.64 2.71 -42.91
CA ILE A 132 1.21 4.02 -43.38
C ILE A 132 2.40 4.76 -44.02
N LYS A 133 3.63 4.63 -43.49
CA LYS A 133 4.84 5.16 -44.14
C LYS A 133 5.06 4.55 -45.52
N GLU A 134 5.01 3.23 -45.64
CA GLU A 134 5.17 2.52 -46.92
C GLU A 134 4.09 2.91 -47.93
N ARG A 135 2.83 3.04 -47.48
CA ARG A 135 1.71 3.52 -48.31
C ARG A 135 1.94 4.96 -48.79
N ASN A 136 2.35 5.85 -47.89
CA ASN A 136 2.61 7.25 -48.20
C ASN A 136 3.78 7.38 -49.20
N ASP A 137 4.88 6.67 -48.97
CA ASP A 137 6.03 6.65 -49.87
C ASP A 137 5.68 6.10 -51.27
N ALA A 138 4.83 5.08 -51.35
CA ALA A 138 4.34 4.54 -52.61
C ALA A 138 3.47 5.58 -53.35
N ASN A 139 2.57 6.27 -52.65
CA ASN A 139 1.73 7.32 -53.22
C ASN A 139 2.57 8.52 -53.71
N ILE A 140 3.58 8.94 -52.95
CA ILE A 140 4.51 10.02 -53.34
C ILE A 140 5.27 9.63 -54.63
N LYS A 141 5.77 8.40 -54.71
CA LYS A 141 6.45 7.89 -55.91
C LYS A 141 5.50 7.82 -57.12
N ALA A 142 4.25 7.42 -56.92
CA ALA A 142 3.24 7.37 -57.98
C ALA A 142 2.90 8.76 -58.51
N VAL A 143 2.74 9.76 -57.63
CA VAL A 143 2.56 11.16 -58.04
C VAL A 143 3.77 11.69 -58.80
N ALA A 144 4.98 11.40 -58.33
CA ALA A 144 6.22 11.83 -59.01
C ALA A 144 6.38 11.19 -60.40
N GLN A 145 5.98 9.93 -60.58
CA GLN A 145 5.97 9.26 -61.89
C GLN A 145 4.95 9.89 -62.84
N LEU A 146 3.71 10.09 -62.40
CA LEU A 146 2.67 10.75 -63.20
C LEU A 146 3.03 12.20 -63.56
N ALA A 147 3.68 12.93 -62.65
CA ALA A 147 4.17 14.29 -62.88
C ALA A 147 5.44 14.35 -63.77
N GLY A 148 6.28 13.32 -63.71
CA GLY A 148 7.46 13.16 -64.57
C GLY A 148 7.07 12.83 -66.02
N GLU A 149 6.10 11.93 -66.18
CA GLU A 149 5.50 11.60 -67.49
C GLU A 149 4.84 12.83 -68.15
N LEU A 150 4.23 13.70 -67.34
CA LEU A 150 3.72 15.02 -67.72
C LEU A 150 4.80 15.99 -68.25
N SER A 151 6.05 15.84 -67.81
CA SER A 151 7.19 16.70 -68.21
C SER A 151 7.98 16.13 -69.39
N SER A 152 7.91 14.81 -69.63
CA SER A 152 8.65 14.12 -70.70
C SER A 152 7.81 13.77 -71.94
N ALA A 153 6.47 13.74 -71.85
CA ALA A 153 5.60 13.35 -72.96
C ALA A 153 5.07 14.57 -73.74
N SER A 154 5.71 14.86 -74.87
CA SER A 154 5.18 15.68 -75.97
C SER A 154 4.12 14.94 -76.82
N ALA A 155 3.36 13.99 -76.27
CA ALA A 155 2.42 13.16 -77.05
C ALA A 155 1.10 12.85 -76.30
N ALA A 156 0.05 13.61 -76.65
CA ALA A 156 -1.32 13.17 -76.93
C ALA A 156 -1.95 11.99 -76.14
N GLY A 157 -1.91 11.99 -74.81
CA GLY A 157 -2.77 11.16 -73.95
C GLY A 157 -3.49 12.00 -72.89
N PRO A 158 -4.72 11.63 -72.45
CA PRO A 158 -5.43 12.37 -71.42
C PRO A 158 -4.70 12.21 -70.08
N VAL A 159 -4.20 13.32 -69.55
CA VAL A 159 -3.60 13.39 -68.21
C VAL A 159 -4.68 13.09 -67.18
N ASP A 160 -4.51 12.02 -66.38
CA ASP A 160 -5.43 11.70 -65.28
C ASP A 160 -5.22 12.63 -64.07
N ARG A 161 -5.58 13.91 -64.24
CA ARG A 161 -5.58 14.91 -63.16
C ARG A 161 -6.42 14.47 -61.96
N GLY A 162 -7.52 13.76 -62.20
CA GLY A 162 -8.39 13.26 -61.14
C GLY A 162 -7.75 12.12 -60.32
N GLY A 163 -6.83 11.36 -60.92
CA GLY A 163 -5.98 10.39 -60.22
C GLY A 163 -4.89 11.06 -59.38
N ILE A 164 -4.23 12.08 -59.92
CA ILE A 164 -3.22 12.87 -59.19
C ILE A 164 -3.83 13.56 -57.97
N GLU A 165 -4.95 14.27 -58.12
CA GLU A 165 -5.65 14.95 -57.00
C GLU A 165 -6.12 13.96 -55.91
N ARG A 166 -6.50 12.73 -56.30
CA ARG A 166 -6.85 11.66 -55.35
C ARG A 166 -5.63 11.19 -54.57
N LEU A 167 -4.51 10.95 -55.25
CA LEU A 167 -3.25 10.55 -54.60
C LEU A 167 -2.71 11.65 -53.67
N GLU A 168 -2.76 12.91 -54.09
CA GLU A 168 -2.36 14.06 -53.25
C GLU A 168 -3.22 14.16 -51.97
N ARG A 169 -4.52 13.90 -52.09
CA ARG A 169 -5.41 13.85 -50.91
C ARG A 169 -5.03 12.71 -49.96
N MET A 170 -4.78 11.51 -50.50
CA MET A 170 -4.33 10.37 -49.71
C MET A 170 -2.98 10.63 -49.02
N ILE A 171 -2.01 11.23 -49.71
CA ILE A 171 -0.72 11.65 -49.12
C ILE A 171 -0.95 12.61 -47.95
N LYS A 172 -1.85 13.59 -48.11
CA LYS A 172 -2.15 14.56 -47.05
C LYS A 172 -2.82 13.89 -45.84
N GLU A 173 -3.76 12.98 -46.07
CA GLU A 173 -4.41 12.19 -45.01
C GLU A 173 -3.39 11.31 -44.28
N ASP A 174 -2.58 10.55 -45.01
CA ASP A 174 -1.52 9.68 -44.48
C ASP A 174 -0.49 10.45 -43.67
N THR A 175 -0.04 11.59 -44.18
CA THR A 175 0.93 12.47 -43.49
C THR A 175 0.35 13.02 -42.20
N THR A 176 -0.93 13.38 -42.20
CA THR A 176 -1.62 13.87 -41.00
C THR A 176 -1.79 12.75 -39.96
N GLU A 177 -2.15 11.54 -40.41
CA GLU A 177 -2.30 10.36 -39.57
C GLU A 177 -0.95 9.95 -38.94
N LEU A 178 0.12 9.91 -39.73
CA LEU A 178 1.48 9.67 -39.24
C LEU A 178 1.90 10.69 -38.20
N GLY A 179 1.66 11.98 -38.46
CA GLY A 179 1.97 13.05 -37.52
C GLY A 179 1.28 12.86 -36.16
N LYS A 180 0.02 12.40 -36.16
CA LYS A 180 -0.72 12.08 -34.92
C LYS A 180 -0.12 10.89 -34.19
N LEU A 181 0.16 9.79 -34.89
CA LEU A 181 0.73 8.57 -34.30
C LEU A 181 2.12 8.83 -33.70
N GLU A 182 2.99 9.54 -34.41
CA GLU A 182 4.33 9.90 -33.93
C GLU A 182 4.27 10.88 -32.75
N HIS A 183 3.31 11.80 -32.74
CA HIS A 183 3.08 12.68 -31.60
C HIS A 183 2.64 11.90 -30.35
N GLU A 184 1.64 11.02 -30.50
CA GLU A 184 1.15 10.15 -29.42
C GLU A 184 2.27 9.28 -28.85
N GLN A 185 3.08 8.65 -29.72
CA GLN A 185 4.22 7.84 -29.30
C GLN A 185 5.26 8.65 -28.49
N ARG A 186 5.54 9.89 -28.91
CA ARG A 186 6.43 10.80 -28.15
C ARG A 186 5.84 11.16 -26.79
N CYS A 187 4.55 11.48 -26.71
CA CYS A 187 3.88 11.77 -25.45
C CYS A 187 3.95 10.58 -24.47
N ILE A 188 3.73 9.37 -24.97
CA ILE A 188 3.84 8.13 -24.18
C ILE A 188 5.27 7.90 -23.71
N GLY A 189 6.27 8.09 -24.59
CA GLY A 189 7.68 7.98 -24.23
C GLY A 189 8.08 8.93 -23.11
N VAL A 190 7.70 10.21 -23.21
CA VAL A 190 7.98 11.20 -22.15
C VAL A 190 7.34 10.79 -20.82
N ARG A 191 6.07 10.37 -20.83
CA ARG A 191 5.37 9.92 -19.62
C ARG A 191 6.00 8.66 -19.03
N PHE A 192 6.43 7.72 -19.86
CA PHE A 192 7.14 6.53 -19.42
C PHE A 192 8.43 6.88 -18.66
N TYR A 193 9.25 7.80 -19.18
CA TYR A 193 10.48 8.20 -18.48
C TYR A 193 10.20 8.96 -17.17
N GLN A 194 9.12 9.75 -17.11
CA GLN A 194 8.69 10.39 -15.87
C GLN A 194 8.29 9.36 -14.81
N GLU A 195 7.49 8.36 -15.18
CA GLU A 195 7.11 7.28 -14.25
C GLU A 195 8.31 6.40 -13.89
N LEU A 196 9.23 6.13 -14.82
CA LEU A 196 10.47 5.41 -14.54
C LEU A 196 11.34 6.15 -13.52
N ALA A 197 11.43 7.49 -13.61
CA ALA A 197 12.16 8.28 -12.64
C ALA A 197 11.53 8.17 -11.25
N ARG A 198 10.20 8.26 -11.14
CA ARG A 198 9.47 8.04 -9.88
C ARG A 198 9.71 6.63 -9.33
N TYR A 199 9.62 5.62 -10.20
CA TYR A 199 9.86 4.22 -9.86
C TYR A 199 11.32 4.00 -9.35
N LYS A 200 12.32 4.66 -9.94
CA LYS A 200 13.70 4.53 -9.46
C LYS A 200 13.96 5.27 -8.15
N CYS A 201 13.34 6.43 -7.96
CA CYS A 201 13.55 7.23 -6.75
C CYS A 201 12.87 6.63 -5.51
N TYR A 202 11.76 5.88 -5.67
CA TYR A 202 11.03 5.39 -4.50
C TYR A 202 11.76 4.28 -3.73
N GLU A 203 12.73 3.58 -4.31
CA GLU A 203 13.53 2.58 -3.58
C GLU A 203 14.25 3.21 -2.37
N SER A 204 14.69 4.46 -2.50
CA SER A 204 15.28 5.22 -1.38
C SER A 204 14.29 5.46 -0.22
N PHE A 205 12.99 5.49 -0.53
CA PHE A 205 11.92 5.71 0.45
C PHE A 205 11.63 4.45 1.30
N LEU A 206 11.96 3.26 0.78
CA LEU A 206 11.80 2.00 1.51
C LEU A 206 12.62 1.99 2.79
N GLN A 207 13.87 2.46 2.73
CA GLN A 207 14.76 2.45 3.88
C GLN A 207 14.17 3.27 5.03
N THR A 208 13.69 4.47 4.76
CA THR A 208 13.04 5.33 5.77
C THR A 208 11.79 4.67 6.35
N HIS A 209 10.98 4.01 5.51
CA HIS A 209 9.79 3.31 5.96
C HIS A 209 10.12 2.13 6.89
N TYR A 210 11.02 1.24 6.47
CA TYR A 210 11.41 0.08 7.27
C TYR A 210 12.10 0.49 8.56
N HIS A 211 12.93 1.53 8.53
CA HIS A 211 13.57 2.05 9.73
C HIS A 211 12.52 2.49 10.77
N ARG A 212 11.57 3.34 10.36
CA ARG A 212 10.46 3.77 11.23
C ARG A 212 9.64 2.59 11.73
N PHE A 213 9.39 1.58 10.89
CA PHE A 213 8.62 0.40 11.29
C PHE A 213 9.33 -0.36 12.40
N VAL A 214 10.63 -0.61 12.23
CA VAL A 214 11.46 -1.31 13.21
C VAL A 214 11.53 -0.52 14.51
N GLU A 215 11.72 0.81 14.45
CA GLU A 215 11.72 1.66 15.65
C GLU A 215 10.42 1.55 16.44
N GLU A 216 9.26 1.62 15.78
CA GLU A 216 7.97 1.46 16.45
C GLU A 216 7.76 0.04 17.00
N GLN A 217 8.26 -1.00 16.33
CA GLN A 217 8.26 -2.35 16.90
C GLN A 217 9.12 -2.44 18.16
N ILE A 218 10.33 -1.88 18.15
CA ILE A 218 11.24 -1.90 19.31
C ILE A 218 10.59 -1.18 20.49
N LYS A 219 10.03 0.01 20.28
CA LYS A 219 9.34 0.78 21.32
C LYS A 219 8.20 -0.03 21.92
N HIS A 220 7.30 -0.57 21.10
CA HIS A 220 6.17 -1.35 21.57
C HIS A 220 6.60 -2.58 22.39
N HIS A 221 7.53 -3.40 21.88
CA HIS A 221 7.96 -4.60 22.59
C HIS A 221 8.71 -4.27 23.88
N THR A 222 9.42 -3.14 23.94
CA THR A 222 10.09 -2.66 25.16
C THR A 222 9.08 -2.27 26.23
N LEU A 223 8.04 -1.50 25.84
CA LEU A 223 6.96 -1.12 26.74
C LEU A 223 6.16 -2.35 27.22
N ALA A 224 5.85 -3.27 26.31
CA ALA A 224 5.13 -4.50 26.64
C ALA A 224 5.93 -5.35 27.64
N LEU A 225 7.23 -5.53 27.42
CA LEU A 225 8.10 -6.27 28.33
C LEU A 225 8.10 -5.65 29.74
N ASN A 226 8.13 -4.33 29.84
CA ASN A 226 8.10 -3.64 31.13
C ASN A 226 6.74 -3.80 31.83
N ALA A 227 5.64 -3.69 31.10
CA ALA A 227 4.29 -3.93 31.64
C ALA A 227 4.16 -5.36 32.17
N TRP A 228 4.63 -6.37 31.42
CA TRP A 228 4.60 -7.77 31.85
C TRP A 228 5.47 -8.04 33.07
N LYS A 229 6.63 -7.39 33.18
CA LYS A 229 7.48 -7.49 34.39
C LYS A 229 6.78 -6.93 35.62
N GLN A 230 6.09 -5.79 35.48
CA GLN A 230 5.34 -5.19 36.59
C GLN A 230 4.18 -6.09 37.02
N ALA A 231 3.39 -6.59 36.06
CA ALA A 231 2.30 -7.52 36.34
C ALA A 231 2.79 -8.80 37.05
N LEU A 232 3.96 -9.33 36.64
CA LEU A 232 4.55 -10.51 37.28
C LEU A 232 4.89 -10.26 38.75
N VAL A 233 5.51 -9.11 39.06
CA VAL A 233 5.83 -8.74 40.45
C VAL A 233 4.56 -8.66 41.31
N THR A 234 3.50 -8.03 40.79
CA THR A 234 2.21 -7.95 41.50
C THR A 234 1.58 -9.33 41.70
N ALA A 235 1.75 -10.24 40.75
CA ALA A 235 1.26 -11.62 40.86
C ALA A 235 2.04 -12.44 41.90
N ASP A 236 3.36 -12.27 41.98
CA ASP A 236 4.21 -12.93 42.97
C ASP A 236 3.87 -12.52 44.41
N ASP A 237 3.37 -11.29 44.59
CA ASP A 237 2.92 -10.76 45.88
C ASP A 237 1.52 -11.24 46.32
N LEU A 238 0.84 -12.07 45.52
CA LEU A 238 -0.48 -12.59 45.87
C LEU A 238 -0.42 -13.50 47.10
N PRO A 239 -1.35 -13.36 48.07
CA PRO A 239 -1.36 -14.24 49.24
C PRO A 239 -1.64 -15.70 48.83
N THR A 240 -0.67 -16.58 49.07
CA THR A 240 -0.72 -17.98 48.60
C THR A 240 -1.26 -18.98 49.62
N ASN A 241 -1.22 -18.66 50.91
CA ASN A 241 -1.66 -19.56 51.97
C ASN A 241 -3.12 -19.23 52.41
N PRO A 242 -4.08 -20.16 52.21
CA PRO A 242 -5.48 -19.98 52.59
C PRO A 242 -5.69 -19.65 54.08
N LEU A 243 -4.77 -20.08 54.96
CA LEU A 243 -4.85 -19.83 56.39
C LEU A 243 -4.70 -18.33 56.73
N HIS A 244 -4.08 -17.51 55.86
CA HIS A 244 -3.98 -16.06 56.08
C HIS A 244 -5.32 -15.33 55.92
N PHE A 245 -6.34 -16.00 55.41
CA PHE A 245 -7.68 -15.44 55.22
C PHE A 245 -8.61 -15.67 56.43
N ILE A 246 -8.20 -16.52 57.38
CA ILE A 246 -8.97 -16.81 58.59
C ILE A 246 -8.55 -15.79 59.66
N SER A 247 -9.51 -15.00 60.13
CA SER A 247 -9.36 -14.02 61.22
C SER A 247 -10.12 -14.47 62.46
#